data_AF-A0A662BVX7-F1
#
_entry.id   AF-A0A662BVX7-F1
#
_cell.length_a   1.000
_cell.length_b   1.000
_cell.length_c   1.000
_cell.angle_alpha   90.00
_cell.angle_beta   90.00
_cell.angle_gamma   90.00
#
_symmetry.space_group_name_H-M   'P 1'
#
loop_
_entity.id
_entity.type
_entity.pdbx_description
1 polymer ?
#
loop_
_entity_poly.entity_id
_entity_poly.type
_entity_poly.pdbx_seq_one_letter_code
_entity_poly.pdbx_strand_id
1 'polypeptide(L)'
;KIWTITIDPEDAKDFDDALSLKKLDSGNWEVGVHIADVSHYVKPGGQLDEEAYKRATSVYLVDRVIPMLPEKLSNNVCSLNANEDKLCFSAVFELDKEAGVIKQWFGRTVINSDRRYNYDEVQEVIENGKGEFSDEILTLHGLASKLRDERFKNGAINFATQEVKFKLDEEGTPLSVYIKEQKDSNRLIEDFMLLANRKVAELIGKKKGGEKPKTFIYRIHDIPSPEKLNTFIEFLGKLGYSLKINSQETLAKSFNDLFKQIAGKGEENMIETIAIRTMSKAEYSTENIGHYGLAFEYYTHFTSPIRRYPDLIVHRLLEHYLEGGSSVSKEVYEDKCVHCSLQERSAIQAERESVKYKQAEFLLDKIGQEFDGLISGVSKWGIYVEIVGNKCEGMVRLQDLEDDFYYLDEDNYQVIGSRHGQQYKLGDQVSIRVKKIDLSRKQMDFEMLI
;
A
#
# COMPACT_ATOMS: atom_id res chain seq x y z
N LYS A 1 -23.16 12.50 22.29
CA LYS A 1 -22.16 12.60 21.21
C LYS A 1 -21.33 11.32 21.28
N ILE A 2 -21.08 10.64 20.16
CA ILE A 2 -20.16 9.49 20.10
C ILE A 2 -18.77 10.08 19.81
N TRP A 3 -17.74 9.60 20.50
CA TRP A 3 -16.38 10.05 20.27
C TRP A 3 -15.89 9.58 18.90
N THR A 4 -15.40 10.51 18.08
CA THR A 4 -14.99 10.27 16.70
C THR A 4 -13.73 11.06 16.35
N ILE A 5 -12.77 10.44 15.67
CA ILE A 5 -11.50 11.06 15.27
C ILE A 5 -11.10 10.72 13.83
N THR A 6 -10.23 11.53 13.25
CA THR A 6 -9.49 11.21 12.01
C THR A 6 -7.99 11.09 12.33
N ILE A 7 -7.27 10.21 11.63
CA ILE A 7 -5.82 10.02 11.80
C ILE A 7 -5.16 9.94 10.42
N ASP A 8 -4.41 10.98 10.07
CA ASP A 8 -3.91 11.19 8.71
C ASP A 8 -2.43 11.66 8.71
N PRO A 9 -1.74 11.69 7.56
CA PRO A 9 -0.48 12.40 7.46
C PRO A 9 -0.63 13.89 7.82
N GLU A 10 0.43 14.51 8.37
CA GLU A 10 0.39 15.92 8.79
C GLU A 10 0.00 16.87 7.64
N ASP A 11 0.49 16.58 6.43
CA ASP A 11 0.30 17.34 5.20
C ASP A 11 -1.03 17.03 4.47
N ALA A 12 -1.78 16.00 4.90
CA ALA A 12 -3.04 15.62 4.27
C ALA A 12 -4.13 16.67 4.48
N LYS A 13 -4.94 16.87 3.43
CA LYS A 13 -6.07 17.83 3.43
C LYS A 13 -7.41 17.17 3.09
N ASP A 14 -7.39 15.90 2.71
CA ASP A 14 -8.48 15.11 2.17
C ASP A 14 -8.71 13.86 3.05
N PHE A 15 -9.27 14.07 4.23
CA PHE A 15 -9.59 13.00 5.19
C PHE A 15 -10.79 12.17 4.68
N ASP A 16 -10.50 10.98 4.15
CA ASP A 16 -11.48 10.02 3.61
C ASP A 16 -12.23 9.29 4.73
N ASP A 17 -11.57 9.02 5.86
CA ASP A 17 -12.04 8.11 6.88
C ASP A 17 -11.93 8.68 8.31
N ALA A 18 -12.86 8.25 9.16
CA ALA A 18 -12.89 8.54 10.58
C ALA A 18 -13.27 7.29 11.38
N LEU A 19 -12.74 7.18 12.59
CA LEU A 19 -13.07 6.12 13.53
C LEU A 19 -13.88 6.67 14.70
N SER A 20 -14.90 5.93 15.11
CA SER A 20 -15.63 6.20 16.35
C SER A 20 -15.60 5.00 17.29
N LEU A 21 -15.70 5.27 18.59
CA LEU A 21 -15.69 4.24 19.62
C LEU A 21 -16.75 4.52 20.68
N LYS A 22 -17.48 3.47 21.07
CA LYS A 22 -18.42 3.51 22.18
C LYS A 22 -18.46 2.18 22.92
N LYS A 23 -18.42 2.22 24.25
CA LYS A 23 -18.66 1.03 25.07
C LYS A 23 -20.15 0.74 25.16
N LEU A 24 -20.55 -0.51 24.93
CA LEU A 24 -21.93 -0.96 25.05
C LEU A 24 -22.22 -1.55 26.44
N ASP A 25 -23.51 -1.58 26.82
CA ASP A 25 -23.97 -2.17 28.09
C ASP A 25 -23.64 -3.66 28.21
N SER A 26 -23.47 -4.36 27.08
CA SER A 26 -23.01 -5.76 27.03
C SER A 26 -21.54 -5.94 27.45
N GLY A 27 -20.78 -4.84 27.54
CA GLY A 27 -19.33 -4.85 27.73
C GLY A 27 -18.53 -5.00 26.43
N ASN A 28 -19.20 -5.12 25.28
CA ASN A 28 -18.62 -5.07 23.95
C ASN A 28 -18.33 -3.62 23.52
N TRP A 29 -17.62 -3.47 22.41
CA TRP A 29 -17.30 -2.18 21.81
C TRP A 29 -18.07 -1.99 20.50
N GLU A 30 -18.71 -0.84 20.34
CA GLU A 30 -19.19 -0.37 19.05
C GLU A 30 -18.07 0.47 18.42
N VAL A 31 -17.60 0.03 17.25
CA VAL A 31 -16.60 0.74 16.44
C VAL A 31 -17.22 1.15 15.12
N GLY A 32 -17.24 2.44 14.83
CA GLY A 32 -17.66 2.98 13.55
C GLY A 32 -16.47 3.28 12.65
N VAL A 33 -16.52 2.78 11.42
CA VAL A 33 -15.66 3.20 10.30
C VAL A 33 -16.50 4.10 9.40
N HIS A 34 -16.25 5.39 9.43
CA HIS A 34 -17.03 6.41 8.74
C HIS A 34 -16.26 6.92 7.54
N ILE A 35 -16.80 6.72 6.33
CA ILE A 35 -16.14 7.12 5.09
C ILE A 35 -16.88 8.31 4.49
N ALA A 36 -16.16 9.30 3.97
CA ALA A 36 -16.74 10.45 3.27
C ALA A 36 -17.79 10.01 2.22
N ASP A 37 -19.01 10.55 2.31
CA ASP A 37 -20.09 10.20 1.37
C ASP A 37 -19.95 10.95 0.04
N VAL A 38 -18.91 10.62 -0.71
CA VAL A 38 -18.65 11.21 -2.03
C VAL A 38 -19.80 10.92 -3.00
N SER A 39 -20.47 9.77 -2.85
CA SER A 39 -21.62 9.38 -3.67
C SER A 39 -22.83 10.31 -3.51
N HIS A 40 -22.92 11.00 -2.37
CA HIS A 40 -23.90 12.06 -2.16
C HIS A 40 -23.68 13.22 -3.14
N TYR A 41 -22.43 13.65 -3.33
CA TYR A 41 -22.10 14.84 -4.11
C TYR A 41 -21.83 14.55 -5.58
N VAL A 42 -21.24 13.39 -5.90
CA VAL A 42 -20.88 12.97 -7.25
C VAL A 42 -21.92 11.98 -7.77
N LYS A 43 -22.94 12.49 -8.47
CA LYS A 43 -24.05 11.67 -9.01
C LYS A 43 -23.70 10.98 -10.33
N PRO A 44 -24.15 9.72 -10.54
CA PRO A 44 -23.90 9.00 -11.80
C PRO A 44 -24.33 9.80 -13.04
N GLY A 45 -23.48 9.81 -14.07
CA GLY A 45 -23.76 10.46 -15.36
C GLY A 45 -23.65 12.00 -15.36
N GLY A 46 -23.22 12.61 -14.25
CA GLY A 46 -22.88 14.02 -14.20
C GLY A 46 -21.43 14.30 -14.64
N GLN A 47 -21.10 15.57 -14.92
CA GLN A 47 -19.75 15.96 -15.35
C GLN A 47 -18.64 15.58 -14.34
N LEU A 48 -18.93 15.69 -13.04
CA LEU A 48 -17.99 15.27 -11.99
C LEU A 48 -17.75 13.75 -12.03
N ASP A 49 -18.79 12.97 -12.31
CA ASP A 49 -18.69 11.52 -12.40
C ASP A 49 -17.91 11.08 -13.64
N GLU A 50 -18.16 11.72 -14.78
CA GLU A 50 -17.44 11.47 -16.03
C GLU A 50 -15.93 11.75 -15.88
N GLU A 51 -15.57 12.89 -15.28
CA GLU A 51 -14.17 13.24 -15.05
C GLU A 51 -13.52 12.34 -13.99
N ALA A 52 -14.24 12.03 -12.90
CA ALA A 52 -13.75 11.10 -11.88
C ALA A 52 -13.55 9.69 -12.45
N TYR A 53 -14.45 9.20 -13.31
CA TYR A 53 -14.28 7.92 -14.00
C TYR A 53 -13.08 7.97 -14.95
N LYS A 54 -12.94 9.04 -15.74
CA LYS A 54 -11.82 9.20 -16.67
C LYS A 54 -10.46 9.15 -15.96
N ARG A 55 -10.33 9.82 -14.80
CA ARG A 55 -9.11 9.76 -13.97
C ARG A 55 -8.97 8.44 -13.22
N ALA A 56 -10.09 7.90 -12.73
CA ALA A 56 -10.25 6.71 -11.89
C ALA A 56 -9.51 6.69 -10.55
N THR A 57 -8.39 7.39 -10.41
CA THR A 57 -7.60 7.51 -9.18
C THR A 57 -6.90 8.86 -9.10
N SER A 58 -6.63 9.35 -7.89
CA SER A 58 -5.66 10.43 -7.68
C SER A 58 -4.25 9.91 -7.97
N VAL A 59 -3.34 10.79 -8.38
CA VAL A 59 -1.92 10.50 -8.63
C VAL A 59 -1.06 11.33 -7.68
N TYR A 60 -0.20 10.68 -6.88
CA TYR A 60 0.62 11.29 -5.84
C TYR A 60 2.08 11.39 -6.28
N LEU A 61 2.40 12.42 -7.05
CA LEU A 61 3.79 12.72 -7.43
C LEU A 61 4.55 13.26 -6.20
N VAL A 62 5.88 13.25 -6.26
CA VAL A 62 6.71 13.71 -5.14
C VAL A 62 6.44 15.17 -4.77
N ASP A 63 6.19 16.02 -5.77
CA ASP A 63 6.05 17.46 -5.62
C ASP A 63 4.59 17.97 -5.63
N ARG A 64 3.63 17.14 -6.04
CA ARG A 64 2.22 17.54 -6.16
C ARG A 64 1.27 16.35 -6.23
N VAL A 65 0.00 16.61 -5.94
CA VAL A 65 -1.10 15.65 -6.16
C VAL A 65 -1.91 16.08 -7.38
N ILE A 66 -2.26 15.12 -8.23
CA ILE A 66 -3.27 15.28 -9.29
C ILE A 66 -4.54 14.59 -8.79
N PRO A 67 -5.50 15.31 -8.19
CA PRO A 67 -6.61 14.69 -7.50
C PRO A 67 -7.65 14.12 -8.48
N MET A 68 -8.32 13.03 -8.12
CA MET A 68 -9.44 12.48 -8.89
C MET A 68 -10.62 13.46 -8.95
N LEU A 69 -10.87 14.15 -7.83
CA LEU A 69 -11.95 15.12 -7.67
C LEU A 69 -11.39 16.55 -7.52
N PRO A 70 -12.16 17.60 -7.82
CA PRO A 70 -11.72 18.97 -7.58
C PRO A 70 -11.44 19.22 -6.09
N GLU A 71 -10.38 19.97 -5.78
CA GLU A 71 -9.95 20.25 -4.40
C GLU A 71 -11.04 20.86 -3.52
N LYS A 72 -11.92 21.68 -4.10
CA LYS A 72 -13.08 22.25 -3.39
C LYS A 72 -14.00 21.18 -2.83
N LEU A 73 -14.11 20.05 -3.52
CA LEU A 73 -14.93 18.91 -3.10
C LEU A 73 -14.13 18.00 -2.16
N SER A 74 -12.91 17.60 -2.56
CA SER A 74 -12.09 16.68 -1.76
C SER A 74 -11.70 17.24 -0.41
N ASN A 75 -11.19 18.48 -0.35
CA ASN A 75 -10.53 19.02 0.85
C ASN A 75 -11.49 19.72 1.82
N ASN A 76 -12.72 20.04 1.38
CA ASN A 76 -13.67 20.78 2.19
C ASN A 76 -14.97 20.01 2.40
N VAL A 77 -15.71 19.76 1.31
CA VAL A 77 -17.08 19.25 1.40
C VAL A 77 -17.11 17.78 1.80
N CYS A 78 -16.27 16.96 1.17
CA CYS A 78 -16.16 15.53 1.47
C CYS A 78 -15.24 15.25 2.65
N SER A 79 -14.15 16.01 2.81
CA SER A 79 -13.19 15.77 3.89
C SER A 79 -13.86 15.83 5.27
N LEU A 80 -13.54 14.84 6.10
CA LEU A 80 -14.10 14.65 7.44
C LEU A 80 -13.48 15.59 8.49
N ASN A 81 -13.49 16.90 8.19
CA ASN A 81 -12.91 17.95 9.04
C ASN A 81 -13.46 17.94 10.48
N ALA A 82 -12.59 18.22 11.43
CA ALA A 82 -12.94 18.30 12.85
C ALA A 82 -13.92 19.44 13.14
N ASN A 83 -14.80 19.23 14.12
CA ASN A 83 -15.81 20.19 14.60
C ASN A 83 -16.84 20.64 13.54
N GLU A 84 -16.98 19.89 12.46
CA GLU A 84 -17.98 20.12 11.41
C GLU A 84 -18.86 18.89 11.23
N ASP A 85 -20.13 19.10 10.91
CA ASP A 85 -21.03 18.00 10.54
C ASP A 85 -20.71 17.53 9.12
N LYS A 86 -20.41 16.23 8.99
CA LYS A 86 -19.98 15.61 7.73
C LYS A 86 -20.83 14.41 7.38
N LEU A 87 -21.18 14.30 6.11
CA LEU A 87 -21.94 13.18 5.57
C LEU A 87 -20.99 12.01 5.32
N CYS A 88 -21.37 10.84 5.85
CA CYS A 88 -20.58 9.62 5.72
C CYS A 88 -21.41 8.46 5.22
N PHE A 89 -20.76 7.53 4.50
CA PHE A 89 -21.20 6.15 4.37
C PHE A 89 -20.41 5.33 5.38
N SER A 90 -21.10 4.77 6.37
CA SER A 90 -20.45 4.12 7.51
C SER A 90 -20.63 2.61 7.51
N ALA A 91 -19.62 1.94 8.06
CA ALA A 91 -19.66 0.56 8.50
C ALA A 91 -19.48 0.54 10.02
N VAL A 92 -20.50 0.11 10.77
CA VAL A 92 -20.51 0.11 12.23
C VAL A 92 -20.52 -1.33 12.73
N PHE A 93 -19.62 -1.67 13.65
CA PHE A 93 -19.40 -3.02 14.15
C PHE A 93 -19.58 -3.07 15.66
N GLU A 94 -20.29 -4.09 16.15
CA GLU A 94 -20.19 -4.52 17.54
C GLU A 94 -19.08 -5.58 17.63
N LEU A 95 -17.99 -5.25 18.30
CA LEU A 95 -16.83 -6.11 18.52
C LEU A 95 -16.81 -6.62 19.96
N ASP A 96 -16.59 -7.93 20.11
CA ASP A 96 -16.30 -8.50 21.42
C ASP A 96 -14.88 -8.15 21.90
N LYS A 97 -14.51 -8.64 23.08
CA LYS A 97 -13.18 -8.38 23.67
C LYS A 97 -12.04 -8.93 22.82
N GLU A 98 -12.27 -9.95 21.99
CA GLU A 98 -11.29 -10.55 21.08
C GLU A 98 -11.33 -9.93 19.68
N ALA A 99 -12.02 -8.80 19.51
CA ALA A 99 -12.28 -8.14 18.23
C ALA A 99 -13.11 -8.97 17.23
N GLY A 100 -13.81 -10.00 17.72
CA GLY A 100 -14.77 -10.76 16.93
C GLY A 100 -16.00 -9.92 16.61
N VAL A 101 -16.42 -9.91 15.34
CA VAL A 101 -17.60 -9.16 14.89
C VAL A 101 -18.88 -9.88 15.29
N ILE A 102 -19.64 -9.31 16.23
CA ILE A 102 -20.93 -9.83 16.71
C ILE A 102 -22.08 -9.29 15.88
N LYS A 103 -22.06 -7.99 15.59
CA LYS A 103 -23.04 -7.32 14.72
C LYS A 103 -22.35 -6.36 13.77
N GLN A 104 -23.01 -6.11 12.65
CA GLN A 104 -22.57 -5.13 11.67
C GLN A 104 -23.78 -4.38 11.10
N TRP A 105 -23.58 -3.10 10.81
CA TRP A 105 -24.55 -2.23 10.17
C TRP A 105 -23.83 -1.36 9.12
N PHE A 106 -24.49 -1.10 7.99
CA PHE A 106 -23.98 -0.25 6.93
C PHE A 106 -25.05 0.76 6.52
N GLY A 107 -24.64 1.99 6.27
CA GLY A 107 -25.56 3.02 5.78
C GLY A 107 -25.01 4.42 5.95
N ARG A 108 -25.83 5.40 5.57
CA ARG A 108 -25.46 6.81 5.70
C ARG A 108 -25.58 7.31 7.13
N THR A 109 -24.62 8.11 7.55
CA THR A 109 -24.60 8.77 8.86
C THR A 109 -24.16 10.23 8.72
N VAL A 110 -24.32 10.98 9.81
CA VAL A 110 -23.68 12.27 10.00
C VAL A 110 -22.76 12.14 11.20
N ILE A 111 -21.50 12.54 11.04
CA ILE A 111 -20.53 12.59 12.13
C ILE A 111 -20.12 14.04 12.39
N ASN A 112 -19.58 14.26 13.58
CA ASN A 112 -18.89 15.49 13.95
C ASN A 112 -17.59 15.05 14.63
N SER A 113 -16.48 15.06 13.88
CA SER A 113 -15.18 14.59 14.37
C SER A 113 -14.69 15.50 15.51
N ASP A 114 -14.36 14.92 16.66
CA ASP A 114 -13.91 15.64 17.84
C ASP A 114 -12.51 16.21 17.66
N ARG A 115 -11.63 15.48 16.96
CA ARG A 115 -10.25 15.88 16.74
C ARG A 115 -9.65 15.25 15.47
N ARG A 116 -8.86 16.04 14.76
CA ARG A 116 -7.90 15.55 13.76
C ARG A 116 -6.59 15.25 14.47
N TYR A 117 -6.09 14.04 14.30
CA TYR A 117 -4.75 13.65 14.71
C TYR A 117 -3.86 13.43 13.49
N ASN A 118 -2.55 13.63 13.66
CA ASN A 118 -1.57 13.00 12.78
C ASN A 118 -1.08 11.65 13.33
N TYR A 119 -0.43 10.85 12.48
CA TYR A 119 0.07 9.53 12.88
C TYR A 119 1.12 9.56 14.00
N ASP A 120 1.91 10.63 14.10
CA ASP A 120 2.96 10.75 15.11
C ASP A 120 2.38 11.03 16.49
N GLU A 121 1.37 11.91 16.57
CA GLU A 121 0.63 12.16 17.82
C GLU A 121 -0.01 10.88 18.36
N VAL A 122 -0.65 10.08 17.50
CA VAL A 122 -1.27 8.81 17.91
C VAL A 122 -0.20 7.79 18.31
N GLN A 123 0.94 7.77 17.61
CA GLN A 123 2.04 6.90 17.98
C GLN A 123 2.57 7.23 19.39
N GLU A 124 2.74 8.52 19.72
CA GLU A 124 3.15 8.95 21.05
C GLU A 124 2.16 8.52 22.15
N VAL A 125 0.85 8.58 21.86
CA VAL A 125 -0.20 8.08 22.78
C VAL A 125 -0.08 6.57 22.97
N ILE A 126 0.13 5.81 21.90
CA ILE A 126 0.28 4.34 21.95
C ILE A 126 1.50 3.94 22.79
N GLU A 127 2.62 4.63 22.63
CA GLU A 127 3.89 4.31 23.30
C GLU A 127 3.90 4.75 24.77
N ASN A 128 3.38 5.95 25.07
CA ASN A 128 3.50 6.53 26.40
C ASN A 128 2.25 6.35 27.27
N GLY A 129 1.13 5.94 26.68
CA GLY A 129 -0.16 5.80 27.35
C GLY A 129 -0.71 7.12 27.92
N LYS A 130 -0.29 8.26 27.36
CA LYS A 130 -0.66 9.60 27.81
C LYS A 130 -1.05 10.47 26.63
N GLY A 131 -2.05 11.31 26.82
CA GLY A 131 -2.54 12.25 25.81
C GLY A 131 -4.03 12.47 25.96
N GLU A 132 -4.57 13.39 25.18
CA GLU A 132 -6.03 13.54 25.06
C GLU A 132 -6.61 12.28 24.40
N PHE A 133 -7.70 11.75 24.97
CA PHE A 133 -8.38 10.52 24.52
C PHE A 133 -7.49 9.26 24.48
N SER A 134 -6.51 9.17 25.40
CA SER A 134 -5.59 8.04 25.44
C SER A 134 -6.29 6.70 25.64
N ASP A 135 -7.33 6.63 26.49
CA ASP A 135 -8.04 5.39 26.78
C ASP A 135 -8.78 4.87 25.54
N GLU A 136 -9.41 5.76 24.78
CA GLU A 136 -10.10 5.43 23.53
C GLU A 136 -9.12 4.99 22.43
N ILE A 137 -8.02 5.73 22.24
CA ILE A 137 -6.97 5.40 21.27
C ILE A 137 -6.33 4.05 21.58
N LEU A 138 -5.96 3.80 22.84
CA LEU A 138 -5.39 2.53 23.27
C LEU A 138 -6.38 1.36 23.12
N THR A 139 -7.67 1.62 23.31
CA THR A 139 -8.73 0.62 23.08
C THR A 139 -8.84 0.27 21.59
N LEU A 140 -8.90 1.29 20.71
CA LEU A 140 -8.88 1.07 19.26
C LEU A 140 -7.63 0.32 18.82
N HIS A 141 -6.46 0.71 19.33
CA HIS A 141 -5.20 0.03 19.06
C HIS A 141 -5.26 -1.44 19.46
N GLY A 142 -5.70 -1.75 20.68
CA GLY A 142 -5.81 -3.14 21.15
C GLY A 142 -6.77 -4.00 20.31
N LEU A 143 -7.89 -3.43 19.85
CA LEU A 143 -8.81 -4.11 18.93
C LEU A 143 -8.18 -4.32 17.54
N ALA A 144 -7.50 -3.31 17.00
CA ALA A 144 -6.79 -3.39 15.72
C ALA A 144 -5.69 -4.45 15.74
N SER A 145 -4.86 -4.50 16.78
CA SER A 145 -3.83 -5.53 16.94
C SER A 145 -4.42 -6.94 16.90
N LYS A 146 -5.57 -7.16 17.55
CA LYS A 146 -6.26 -8.47 17.54
C LYS A 146 -6.78 -8.84 16.15
N LEU A 147 -7.36 -7.89 15.42
CA LEU A 147 -7.77 -8.08 14.02
C LEU A 147 -6.57 -8.45 13.13
N ARG A 148 -5.43 -7.77 13.34
CA ARG A 148 -4.18 -8.05 12.63
C ARG A 148 -3.66 -9.45 12.91
N ASP A 149 -3.63 -9.85 14.18
CA ASP A 149 -3.16 -11.17 14.61
C ASP A 149 -4.03 -12.28 14.02
N GLU A 150 -5.36 -12.10 14.00
CA GLU A 150 -6.28 -13.03 13.34
C GLU A 150 -6.01 -13.13 11.84
N ARG A 151 -5.83 -11.98 11.15
CA ARG A 151 -5.50 -11.92 9.72
C ARG A 151 -4.21 -12.70 9.40
N PHE A 152 -3.15 -12.52 10.19
CA PHE A 152 -1.90 -13.26 10.00
C PHE A 152 -2.01 -14.75 10.33
N LYS A 153 -2.78 -15.12 11.36
CA LYS A 153 -3.09 -16.54 11.66
C LYS A 153 -3.80 -17.23 10.50
N ASN A 154 -4.63 -16.49 9.76
CA ASN A 154 -5.37 -16.99 8.59
C ASN A 154 -4.56 -16.96 7.28
N GLY A 155 -3.26 -16.65 7.33
CA GLY A 155 -2.36 -16.77 6.18
C GLY A 155 -2.16 -15.49 5.36
N ALA A 156 -2.35 -14.31 5.95
CA ALA A 156 -1.90 -13.07 5.33
C ALA A 156 -0.36 -12.98 5.29
N ILE A 157 0.18 -12.29 4.29
CA ILE A 157 1.63 -12.12 4.11
C ILE A 157 1.99 -10.66 4.37
N ASN A 158 2.98 -10.44 5.24
CA ASN A 158 3.46 -9.10 5.54
C ASN A 158 4.58 -8.70 4.58
N PHE A 159 4.23 -8.16 3.42
CA PHE A 159 5.23 -7.50 2.59
C PHE A 159 5.48 -6.09 3.11
N ALA A 160 6.61 -5.91 3.79
CA ALA A 160 7.10 -4.57 4.07
C ALA A 160 7.44 -3.90 2.72
N THR A 161 7.03 -2.65 2.56
CA THR A 161 7.49 -1.81 1.45
C THR A 161 8.16 -0.59 2.03
N GLN A 162 9.41 -0.36 1.63
CA GLN A 162 10.12 0.86 1.98
C GLN A 162 9.71 1.96 1.00
N GLU A 163 8.95 2.94 1.48
CA GLU A 163 8.58 4.10 0.68
C GLU A 163 9.63 5.20 0.84
N VAL A 164 10.23 5.61 -0.28
CA VAL A 164 11.16 6.75 -0.32
C VAL A 164 10.37 8.05 -0.38
N LYS A 165 10.67 8.98 0.52
CA LYS A 165 10.07 10.32 0.60
C LYS A 165 11.16 11.40 0.57
N PHE A 166 10.74 12.62 0.22
CA PHE A 166 11.63 13.75 0.04
C PHE A 166 11.17 14.92 0.90
N LYS A 167 12.13 15.64 1.49
CA LYS A 167 11.89 17.02 1.93
C LYS A 167 12.26 17.93 0.78
N LEU A 168 11.34 18.77 0.34
CA LEU A 168 11.53 19.70 -0.76
C LEU A 168 11.66 21.13 -0.22
N ASP A 169 12.37 21.99 -0.95
CA ASP A 169 12.33 23.45 -0.73
C ASP A 169 11.09 24.09 -1.38
N GLU A 170 11.01 25.42 -1.34
CA GLU A 170 9.87 26.19 -1.86
C GLU A 170 9.76 26.09 -3.40
N GLU A 171 10.88 25.88 -4.09
CA GLU A 171 10.96 25.65 -5.53
C GLU A 171 10.66 24.19 -5.93
N GLY A 172 10.56 23.30 -4.94
CA GLY A 172 10.27 21.87 -5.14
C GLY A 172 11.52 21.02 -5.36
N THR A 173 12.72 21.56 -5.15
CA THR A 173 13.99 20.82 -5.26
C THR A 173 14.25 19.99 -3.99
N PRO A 174 14.74 18.74 -4.11
CA PRO A 174 14.91 17.84 -2.97
C PRO A 174 16.10 18.24 -2.09
N LEU A 175 15.82 18.56 -0.83
CA LEU A 175 16.81 18.86 0.22
C LEU A 175 17.35 17.61 0.89
N SER A 176 16.49 16.62 1.12
CA SER A 176 16.88 15.35 1.76
C SER A 176 15.94 14.23 1.36
N VAL A 177 16.46 13.01 1.35
CA VAL A 177 15.70 11.78 1.14
C VAL A 177 15.60 11.03 2.47
N TYR A 178 14.42 10.49 2.77
CA TYR A 178 14.20 9.67 3.94
C TYR A 178 13.24 8.52 3.63
N ILE A 179 13.34 7.44 4.41
CA ILE A 179 12.46 6.28 4.28
C ILE A 179 11.29 6.50 5.22
N LYS A 180 10.07 6.35 4.70
CA LYS A 180 8.87 6.38 5.53
C LYS A 180 8.73 5.03 6.23
N GLU A 181 8.77 5.06 7.55
CA GLU A 181 8.50 3.90 8.38
C GLU A 181 7.01 3.74 8.63
N GLN A 182 6.53 2.50 8.57
CA GLN A 182 5.15 2.17 8.94
C GLN A 182 5.07 1.96 10.46
N LYS A 183 4.34 2.83 11.15
CA LYS A 183 4.17 2.82 12.61
C LYS A 183 2.89 2.10 13.02
N ASP A 184 2.74 1.82 14.32
CA ASP A 184 1.55 1.15 14.86
C ASP A 184 0.28 2.01 14.70
N SER A 185 0.42 3.34 14.73
CA SER A 185 -0.67 4.26 14.39
C SER A 185 -1.17 4.13 12.95
N ASN A 186 -0.29 3.96 11.95
CA ASN A 186 -0.69 3.70 10.56
C ASN A 186 -1.46 2.38 10.44
N ARG A 187 -0.90 1.39 11.11
CA ARG A 187 -1.37 0.01 11.18
C ARG A 187 -2.73 -0.11 11.88
N LEU A 188 -3.05 0.75 12.83
CA LEU A 188 -4.35 0.84 13.51
C LEU A 188 -5.45 1.19 12.49
N ILE A 189 -5.25 2.27 11.72
CA ILE A 189 -6.19 2.67 10.67
C ILE A 189 -6.33 1.58 9.61
N GLU A 190 -5.20 1.03 9.14
CA GLU A 190 -5.19 -0.03 8.13
C GLU A 190 -6.12 -1.19 8.49
N ASP A 191 -6.05 -1.73 9.71
CA ASP A 191 -6.85 -2.91 10.08
C ASP A 191 -8.35 -2.63 10.14
N PHE A 192 -8.77 -1.45 10.58
CA PHE A 192 -10.18 -1.07 10.56
C PHE A 192 -10.69 -0.81 9.13
N MET A 193 -9.86 -0.22 8.27
CA MET A 193 -10.20 -0.08 6.84
C MET A 193 -10.32 -1.45 6.16
N LEU A 194 -9.40 -2.38 6.46
CA LEU A 194 -9.47 -3.76 5.98
C LEU A 194 -10.72 -4.49 6.48
N LEU A 195 -11.10 -4.29 7.74
CA LEU A 195 -12.33 -4.84 8.29
C LEU A 195 -13.56 -4.33 7.54
N ALA A 196 -13.67 -3.01 7.34
CA ALA A 196 -14.78 -2.40 6.62
C ALA A 196 -14.86 -2.91 5.17
N ASN A 197 -13.74 -2.86 4.45
CA ASN A 197 -13.59 -3.36 3.09
C ASN A 197 -14.04 -4.83 2.95
N ARG A 198 -13.55 -5.71 3.84
CA ARG A 198 -13.92 -7.14 3.87
C ARG A 198 -15.41 -7.32 4.14
N LYS A 199 -15.96 -6.66 5.15
CA LYS A 199 -17.36 -6.86 5.56
C LYS A 199 -18.36 -6.29 4.56
N VAL A 200 -18.03 -5.22 3.85
CA VAL A 200 -18.82 -4.73 2.70
C VAL A 200 -18.83 -5.77 1.57
N ALA A 201 -17.67 -6.32 1.21
CA ALA A 201 -17.59 -7.34 0.17
C ALA A 201 -18.35 -8.63 0.56
N GLU A 202 -18.23 -9.08 1.82
CA GLU A 202 -18.96 -10.23 2.34
C GLU A 202 -20.49 -10.01 2.31
N LEU A 203 -20.97 -8.81 2.64
CA LEU A 203 -22.40 -8.51 2.68
C LEU A 203 -23.08 -8.76 1.33
N ILE A 204 -22.42 -8.38 0.23
CA ILE A 204 -22.97 -8.49 -1.13
C ILE A 204 -22.60 -9.82 -1.79
N GLY A 205 -21.36 -10.27 -1.63
CA GLY A 205 -20.80 -11.42 -2.34
C GLY A 205 -21.08 -12.78 -1.69
N LYS A 206 -21.29 -12.83 -0.37
CA LYS A 206 -21.50 -14.09 0.35
C LYS A 206 -22.97 -14.50 0.29
N LYS A 207 -23.22 -15.68 -0.27
CA LYS A 207 -24.59 -16.21 -0.44
C LYS A 207 -25.28 -16.44 0.90
N LYS A 208 -26.56 -16.07 0.99
CA LYS A 208 -27.51 -16.57 1.99
C LYS A 208 -28.64 -17.30 1.26
N GLY A 209 -28.94 -18.55 1.64
CA GLY A 209 -30.17 -19.22 1.23
C GLY A 209 -30.38 -19.50 -0.28
N GLY A 210 -29.36 -19.90 -1.03
CA GLY A 210 -29.52 -20.37 -2.42
C GLY A 210 -29.67 -19.28 -3.49
N GLU A 211 -29.70 -18.00 -3.10
CA GLU A 211 -29.73 -16.87 -4.03
C GLU A 211 -28.41 -16.71 -4.81
N LYS A 212 -28.50 -16.18 -6.03
CA LYS A 212 -27.31 -15.77 -6.79
C LYS A 212 -26.74 -14.49 -6.18
N PRO A 213 -25.41 -14.38 -6.02
CA PRO A 213 -24.79 -13.16 -5.52
C PRO A 213 -25.08 -12.00 -6.48
N LYS A 214 -25.30 -10.80 -5.94
CA LYS A 214 -25.46 -9.60 -6.76
C LYS A 214 -24.11 -9.21 -7.36
N THR A 215 -24.14 -8.64 -8.56
CA THR A 215 -22.95 -8.08 -9.21
C THR A 215 -22.33 -7.02 -8.30
N PHE A 216 -21.02 -7.11 -8.09
CA PHE A 216 -20.26 -6.18 -7.27
C PHE A 216 -18.85 -6.02 -7.82
N ILE A 217 -18.09 -5.04 -7.32
CA ILE A 217 -16.67 -4.88 -7.66
C ILE A 217 -15.83 -5.37 -6.50
N TYR A 218 -14.85 -6.22 -6.80
CA TYR A 218 -13.89 -6.77 -5.86
C TYR A 218 -12.50 -6.27 -6.19
N ARG A 219 -11.66 -6.18 -5.15
CA ARG A 219 -10.21 -6.04 -5.29
C ARG A 219 -9.62 -7.43 -5.15
N ILE A 220 -9.26 -8.03 -6.28
CA ILE A 220 -8.77 -9.40 -6.35
C ILE A 220 -7.26 -9.43 -6.42
N HIS A 221 -6.67 -10.51 -5.91
CA HIS A 221 -5.24 -10.76 -5.98
C HIS A 221 -5.02 -12.26 -6.06
N ASP A 222 -4.61 -12.72 -7.23
CA ASP A 222 -4.45 -14.15 -7.53
C ASP A 222 -3.29 -14.79 -6.76
N ILE A 223 -3.20 -16.12 -6.81
CA ILE A 223 -2.11 -16.89 -6.26
C ILE A 223 -0.76 -16.51 -6.92
N PRO A 224 0.38 -16.76 -6.24
CA PRO A 224 1.70 -16.52 -6.81
C PRO A 224 1.94 -17.38 -8.05
N SER A 225 2.75 -16.89 -8.99
CA SER A 225 3.15 -17.67 -10.16
C SER A 225 4.00 -18.87 -9.73
N PRO A 226 3.59 -20.12 -10.06
CA PRO A 226 4.35 -21.31 -9.68
C PRO A 226 5.79 -21.31 -10.20
N GLU A 227 6.01 -20.85 -11.43
CA GLU A 227 7.33 -20.74 -12.03
C GLU A 227 8.22 -19.78 -11.25
N LYS A 228 7.75 -18.55 -11.02
CA LYS A 228 8.51 -17.54 -10.26
C LYS A 228 8.77 -17.98 -8.82
N LEU A 229 7.80 -18.65 -8.20
CA LEU A 229 7.94 -19.15 -6.84
C LEU A 229 9.01 -20.25 -6.76
N ASN A 230 9.05 -21.18 -7.73
CA ASN A 230 10.08 -22.21 -7.78
C ASN A 230 11.48 -21.62 -7.96
N THR A 231 11.65 -20.66 -8.88
CA THR A 231 12.92 -19.94 -9.05
C THR A 231 13.35 -19.23 -7.76
N PHE A 232 12.39 -18.62 -7.04
CA PHE A 232 12.68 -17.99 -5.77
C PHE A 232 13.09 -18.99 -4.68
N ILE A 233 12.47 -20.16 -4.62
CA ILE A 233 12.83 -21.23 -3.67
C ILE A 233 14.25 -21.75 -3.94
N GLU A 234 14.61 -21.96 -5.20
CA GLU A 234 15.97 -22.38 -5.58
C GLU A 234 17.01 -21.32 -5.18
N PHE A 235 16.70 -20.05 -5.42
CA PHE A 235 17.51 -18.92 -5.00
C PHE A 235 17.70 -18.88 -3.47
N LEU A 236 16.61 -19.00 -2.70
CA LEU A 236 16.67 -19.06 -1.24
C LEU A 236 17.51 -20.23 -0.74
N GLY A 237 17.41 -21.40 -1.40
CA GLY A 237 18.21 -22.58 -1.06
C GLY A 237 19.71 -22.33 -1.16
N LYS A 238 20.16 -21.54 -2.15
CA LYS A 238 21.57 -21.14 -2.29
C LYS A 238 22.05 -20.24 -1.13
N LEU A 239 21.14 -19.47 -0.53
CA LEU A 239 21.39 -18.61 0.63
C LEU A 239 21.16 -19.32 1.97
N GLY A 240 20.83 -20.62 1.96
CA GLY A 240 20.58 -21.41 3.17
C GLY A 240 19.19 -21.24 3.77
N TYR A 241 18.26 -20.60 3.04
CA TYR A 241 16.85 -20.45 3.42
C TYR A 241 15.97 -21.48 2.72
N SER A 242 14.77 -21.72 3.27
CA SER A 242 13.79 -22.61 2.65
C SER A 242 12.37 -22.09 2.86
N LEU A 243 11.49 -22.39 1.90
CA LEU A 243 10.05 -22.11 1.99
C LEU A 243 9.25 -23.39 1.84
N LYS A 244 8.18 -23.50 2.61
CA LYS A 244 7.23 -24.61 2.52
C LYS A 244 6.02 -24.18 1.71
N ILE A 245 5.63 -24.99 0.72
CA ILE A 245 4.58 -24.67 -0.27
C ILE A 245 3.33 -25.57 -0.18
N ASN A 246 3.13 -26.24 0.95
CA ASN A 246 2.10 -27.28 1.09
C ASN A 246 0.66 -26.74 1.03
N SER A 247 0.42 -25.53 1.55
CA SER A 247 -0.87 -24.83 1.54
C SER A 247 -0.64 -23.32 1.52
N GLN A 248 -1.67 -22.53 1.24
CA GLN A 248 -1.60 -21.07 1.34
C GLN A 248 -1.15 -20.61 2.73
N GLU A 249 -1.74 -21.15 3.80
CA GLU A 249 -1.39 -20.79 5.18
C GLU A 249 0.06 -21.16 5.49
N THR A 250 0.50 -22.33 5.02
CA THR A 250 1.88 -22.80 5.22
C THR A 250 2.87 -21.93 4.46
N LEU A 251 2.52 -21.50 3.23
CA LEU A 251 3.34 -20.63 2.42
C LEU A 251 3.44 -19.24 3.04
N ALA A 252 2.31 -18.65 3.43
CA ALA A 252 2.27 -17.35 4.08
C ALA A 252 3.07 -17.34 5.39
N LYS A 253 2.91 -18.39 6.21
CA LYS A 253 3.72 -18.56 7.41
C LYS A 253 5.21 -18.67 7.08
N SER A 254 5.58 -19.41 6.04
CA SER A 254 6.98 -19.53 5.61
C SER A 254 7.57 -18.21 5.13
N PHE A 255 6.80 -17.39 4.39
CA PHE A 255 7.22 -16.03 4.03
C PHE A 255 7.40 -15.14 5.26
N ASN A 256 6.43 -15.13 6.17
CA ASN A 256 6.51 -14.30 7.39
C ASN A 256 7.68 -14.75 8.30
N ASP A 257 7.96 -16.05 8.39
CA ASP A 257 9.11 -16.58 9.12
C ASP A 257 10.43 -16.24 8.41
N LEU A 258 10.46 -16.29 7.07
CA LEU A 258 11.60 -15.85 6.27
C LEU A 258 11.92 -14.38 6.52
N PHE A 259 10.92 -13.48 6.44
CA PHE A 259 11.11 -12.04 6.68
C PHE A 259 11.67 -11.76 8.08
N LYS A 260 11.23 -12.51 9.11
CA LYS A 260 11.83 -12.43 10.45
C LYS A 260 13.28 -12.90 10.50
N GLN A 261 13.64 -13.92 9.72
CA GLN A 261 15.01 -14.46 9.70
C GLN A 261 16.00 -13.57 8.97
N ILE A 262 15.54 -12.81 7.97
CA ILE A 262 16.38 -11.92 7.16
C ILE A 262 16.44 -10.50 7.71
N ALA A 263 15.52 -10.11 8.60
CA ALA A 263 15.48 -8.78 9.21
C ALA A 263 16.84 -8.38 9.82
N GLY A 264 17.35 -7.23 9.41
CA GLY A 264 18.65 -6.68 9.80
C GLY A 264 19.86 -7.28 9.09
N LYS A 265 19.68 -8.20 8.12
CA LYS A 265 20.78 -8.79 7.34
C LYS A 265 20.99 -8.05 6.02
N GLY A 266 22.19 -8.18 5.44
CA GLY A 266 22.54 -7.55 4.17
C GLY A 266 21.64 -7.98 3.00
N GLU A 267 21.17 -9.23 3.02
CA GLU A 267 20.28 -9.78 2.01
C GLU A 267 18.78 -9.46 2.18
N GLU A 268 18.37 -8.72 3.23
CA GLU A 268 16.96 -8.43 3.55
C GLU A 268 16.22 -7.80 2.37
N ASN A 269 16.65 -6.61 1.93
CA ASN A 269 15.99 -5.84 0.88
C ASN A 269 15.90 -6.65 -0.44
N MET A 270 16.93 -7.44 -0.74
CA MET A 270 16.99 -8.28 -1.93
C MET A 270 15.92 -9.38 -1.88
N ILE A 271 15.89 -10.15 -0.79
CA ILE A 271 14.96 -11.27 -0.64
C ILE A 271 13.51 -10.77 -0.65
N GLU A 272 13.21 -9.67 0.06
CA GLU A 272 11.88 -9.07 0.06
C GLU A 272 11.45 -8.59 -1.34
N THR A 273 12.36 -7.93 -2.08
CA THR A 273 12.08 -7.45 -3.43
C THR A 273 11.76 -8.60 -4.39
N ILE A 274 12.52 -9.69 -4.34
CA ILE A 274 12.26 -10.87 -5.19
C ILE A 274 10.97 -11.55 -4.75
N ALA A 275 10.73 -11.68 -3.44
CA ALA A 275 9.51 -12.26 -2.88
C ALA A 275 8.25 -11.55 -3.41
N ILE A 276 8.22 -10.21 -3.38
CA ILE A 276 7.10 -9.41 -3.92
C ILE A 276 6.88 -9.70 -5.41
N ARG A 277 7.95 -9.88 -6.20
CA ARG A 277 7.86 -10.14 -7.66
C ARG A 277 7.30 -11.53 -7.99
N THR A 278 7.28 -12.47 -7.04
CA THR A 278 6.63 -13.78 -7.20
C THR A 278 5.09 -13.69 -7.16
N MET A 279 4.56 -12.65 -6.51
CA MET A 279 3.13 -12.43 -6.36
C MET A 279 2.49 -11.95 -7.67
N SER A 280 1.21 -12.26 -7.83
CA SER A 280 0.37 -11.68 -8.89
C SER A 280 0.07 -10.21 -8.59
N LYS A 281 -0.28 -9.42 -9.61
CA LYS A 281 -0.71 -8.04 -9.37
C LYS A 281 -2.18 -8.04 -8.97
N ALA A 282 -2.53 -7.23 -7.98
CA ALA A 282 -3.94 -7.04 -7.63
C ALA A 282 -4.64 -6.18 -8.69
N GLU A 283 -5.92 -6.44 -8.92
CA GLU A 283 -6.75 -5.72 -9.90
C GLU A 283 -8.21 -5.64 -9.43
N TYR A 284 -8.99 -4.78 -10.08
CA TYR A 284 -10.43 -4.75 -9.90
C TYR A 284 -11.10 -5.73 -10.86
N SER A 285 -12.10 -6.46 -10.39
CA SER A 285 -12.96 -7.30 -11.23
C SER A 285 -14.32 -7.52 -10.55
N THR A 286 -15.33 -7.88 -11.34
CA THR A 286 -16.63 -8.38 -10.88
C THR A 286 -16.60 -9.88 -10.59
N GLU A 287 -15.56 -10.59 -11.06
CA GLU A 287 -15.29 -11.98 -10.68
C GLU A 287 -14.51 -12.01 -9.37
N ASN A 288 -15.11 -12.58 -8.32
CA ASN A 288 -14.41 -12.72 -7.06
C ASN A 288 -13.57 -14.01 -7.03
N ILE A 289 -12.25 -13.85 -7.06
CA ILE A 289 -11.29 -14.94 -6.82
C ILE A 289 -10.61 -14.83 -5.44
N GLY A 290 -11.04 -13.88 -4.60
CA GLY A 290 -10.40 -13.56 -3.33
C GLY A 290 -9.13 -12.70 -3.48
N HIS A 291 -8.50 -12.44 -2.34
CA HIS A 291 -7.28 -11.62 -2.26
C HIS A 291 -6.19 -12.38 -1.50
N TYR A 292 -5.32 -13.07 -2.25
CA TYR A 292 -4.34 -14.00 -1.72
C TYR A 292 -3.42 -13.38 -0.65
N GLY A 293 -2.83 -12.20 -0.92
CA GLY A 293 -1.90 -11.56 0.01
C GLY A 293 -2.51 -11.12 1.34
N LEU A 294 -3.84 -10.89 1.36
CA LEU A 294 -4.58 -10.49 2.57
C LEU A 294 -5.27 -11.68 3.25
N ALA A 295 -5.25 -12.86 2.63
CA ALA A 295 -6.01 -14.04 3.04
C ALA A 295 -7.51 -13.77 3.23
N PHE A 296 -8.11 -13.00 2.32
CA PHE A 296 -9.55 -12.72 2.33
C PHE A 296 -10.25 -13.38 1.14
N GLU A 297 -11.30 -14.14 1.40
CA GLU A 297 -12.17 -14.70 0.35
C GLU A 297 -12.98 -13.61 -0.36
N TYR A 298 -13.34 -12.54 0.34
CA TYR A 298 -14.12 -11.42 -0.16
C TYR A 298 -13.43 -10.12 0.24
N TYR A 299 -13.03 -9.32 -0.75
CA TYR A 299 -12.38 -8.04 -0.50
C TYR A 299 -12.74 -7.03 -1.59
N THR A 300 -12.98 -5.79 -1.19
CA THR A 300 -13.23 -4.65 -2.08
C THR A 300 -12.54 -3.41 -1.52
N HIS A 301 -12.46 -2.34 -2.30
CA HIS A 301 -12.10 -1.04 -1.76
C HIS A 301 -13.37 -0.21 -1.54
N PHE A 302 -13.61 0.19 -0.30
CA PHE A 302 -14.76 0.99 0.14
C PHE A 302 -14.34 2.30 0.83
N THR A 303 -13.10 2.37 1.31
CA THR A 303 -12.63 3.28 2.35
C THR A 303 -11.93 4.54 1.83
N SER A 304 -11.87 4.77 0.51
CA SER A 304 -11.22 5.98 -0.03
C SER A 304 -11.87 6.53 -1.32
N PRO A 305 -13.17 6.85 -1.30
CA PRO A 305 -13.91 7.33 -2.47
C PRO A 305 -13.51 8.73 -2.93
N ILE A 306 -12.78 9.53 -2.14
CA ILE A 306 -12.27 10.83 -2.59
C ILE A 306 -11.20 10.65 -3.68
N ARG A 307 -10.41 9.57 -3.58
CA ARG A 307 -9.22 9.34 -4.41
C ARG A 307 -9.26 8.07 -5.26
N ARG A 308 -10.29 7.22 -5.12
CA ARG A 308 -10.47 6.00 -5.93
C ARG A 308 -11.91 5.90 -6.43
N TYR A 309 -12.08 5.82 -7.75
CA TYR A 309 -13.39 5.66 -8.37
C TYR A 309 -14.03 4.29 -8.10
N PRO A 310 -13.28 3.18 -7.98
CA PRO A 310 -13.86 1.89 -7.53
C PRO A 310 -14.62 1.99 -6.21
N ASP A 311 -14.09 2.72 -5.22
CA ASP A 311 -14.76 2.96 -3.94
C ASP A 311 -16.06 3.75 -4.12
N LEU A 312 -16.06 4.76 -4.99
CA LEU A 312 -17.27 5.52 -5.34
C LEU A 312 -18.32 4.63 -6.01
N ILE A 313 -17.91 3.71 -6.88
CA ILE A 313 -18.82 2.70 -7.45
C ILE A 313 -19.37 1.80 -6.34
N VAL A 314 -18.50 1.32 -5.44
CA VAL A 314 -18.86 0.45 -4.33
C VAL A 314 -19.88 1.11 -3.41
N HIS A 315 -19.73 2.40 -3.08
CA HIS A 315 -20.71 3.17 -2.29
C HIS A 315 -22.09 3.16 -2.96
N ARG A 316 -22.15 3.43 -4.27
CA ARG A 316 -23.40 3.46 -5.04
C ARG A 316 -24.07 2.08 -5.09
N LEU A 317 -23.28 1.03 -5.33
CA LEU A 317 -23.81 -0.34 -5.37
C LEU A 317 -24.31 -0.79 -3.99
N LEU A 318 -23.56 -0.47 -2.94
CA LEU A 318 -23.93 -0.80 -1.57
C LEU A 318 -25.25 -0.12 -1.19
N GLU A 319 -25.39 1.19 -1.44
CA GLU A 319 -26.64 1.92 -1.26
C GLU A 319 -27.80 1.27 -2.01
N HIS A 320 -27.66 1.10 -3.32
CA HIS A 320 -28.69 0.52 -4.19
C HIS A 320 -29.16 -0.84 -3.67
N TYR A 321 -28.23 -1.68 -3.17
CA TYR A 321 -28.58 -2.99 -2.64
C TYR A 321 -29.17 -2.97 -1.23
N LEU A 322 -28.78 -2.03 -0.37
CA LEU A 322 -29.40 -1.80 0.93
C LEU A 322 -30.85 -1.32 0.79
N GLU A 323 -31.17 -0.60 -0.28
CA GLU A 323 -32.52 -0.14 -0.62
C GLU A 323 -33.37 -1.21 -1.33
N GLY A 324 -32.86 -2.44 -1.47
CA GLY A 324 -33.59 -3.55 -2.08
C GLY A 324 -33.48 -3.62 -3.61
N GLY A 325 -32.58 -2.85 -4.21
CA GLY A 325 -32.33 -2.85 -5.64
C GLY A 325 -31.90 -4.21 -6.22
N SER A 326 -32.28 -4.46 -7.46
CA SER A 326 -31.90 -5.66 -8.22
C SER A 326 -30.42 -5.63 -8.65
N SER A 327 -29.84 -6.81 -8.90
CA SER A 327 -28.47 -6.92 -9.41
C SER A 327 -28.27 -6.13 -10.70
N VAL A 328 -27.14 -5.42 -10.79
CA VAL A 328 -26.75 -4.69 -12.01
C VAL A 328 -26.09 -5.60 -13.04
N SER A 329 -25.91 -5.10 -14.27
CA SER A 329 -25.19 -5.84 -15.34
C SER A 329 -23.74 -6.09 -14.92
N LYS A 330 -23.30 -7.34 -15.06
CA LYS A 330 -21.92 -7.74 -14.78
C LYS A 330 -20.95 -7.17 -15.81
N GLU A 331 -21.28 -7.29 -17.09
CA GLU A 331 -20.44 -6.84 -18.20
C GLU A 331 -20.10 -5.35 -18.10
N VAL A 332 -21.10 -4.51 -17.84
CA VAL A 332 -20.92 -3.05 -17.72
C VAL A 332 -19.96 -2.68 -16.58
N TYR A 333 -20.02 -3.41 -15.47
CA TYR A 333 -19.15 -3.13 -14.32
C TYR A 333 -17.77 -3.76 -14.48
N GLU A 334 -17.64 -4.87 -15.22
CA GLU A 334 -16.34 -5.44 -15.58
C GLU A 334 -15.53 -4.47 -16.45
N ASP A 335 -16.16 -3.83 -17.44
CA ASP A 335 -15.48 -2.82 -18.27
C ASP A 335 -14.96 -1.65 -17.42
N LYS A 336 -15.72 -1.23 -16.39
CA LYS A 336 -15.28 -0.22 -15.43
C LYS A 336 -14.10 -0.71 -14.59
N CYS A 337 -14.12 -1.96 -14.13
CA CYS A 337 -13.03 -2.60 -13.40
C CYS A 337 -11.72 -2.62 -14.22
N VAL A 338 -11.80 -3.01 -15.50
CA VAL A 338 -10.65 -3.02 -16.42
C VAL A 338 -10.06 -1.63 -16.57
N HIS A 339 -10.90 -0.62 -16.82
CA HIS A 339 -10.46 0.78 -16.92
C HIS A 339 -9.79 1.27 -15.62
N CYS A 340 -10.40 1.04 -14.46
CA CYS A 340 -9.83 1.48 -13.19
C CYS A 340 -8.47 0.81 -12.90
N SER A 341 -8.33 -0.48 -13.22
CA SER A 341 -7.07 -1.22 -13.09
C SER A 341 -5.98 -0.73 -14.05
N LEU A 342 -6.36 -0.25 -15.24
CA LEU A 342 -5.41 0.39 -16.18
C LEU A 342 -4.94 1.75 -15.67
N GLN A 343 -5.86 2.59 -15.19
CA GLN A 343 -5.51 3.92 -14.65
C GLN A 343 -4.67 3.82 -13.37
N GLU A 344 -4.97 2.89 -12.47
CA GLU A 344 -4.14 2.63 -11.29
C GLU A 344 -2.70 2.28 -11.67
N ARG A 345 -2.50 1.40 -12.65
CA ARG A 345 -1.16 1.05 -13.15
C ARG A 345 -0.45 2.25 -13.76
N SER A 346 -1.17 3.09 -14.50
CA SER A 346 -0.65 4.33 -15.07
C SER A 346 -0.20 5.31 -13.99
N ALA A 347 -1.02 5.51 -12.94
CA ALA A 347 -0.71 6.34 -11.79
C ALA A 347 0.55 5.84 -11.07
N ILE A 348 0.60 4.57 -10.68
CA ILE A 348 1.76 3.96 -10.02
C ILE A 348 3.05 4.14 -10.86
N GLN A 349 2.96 4.01 -12.18
CA GLN A 349 4.10 4.25 -13.06
C GLN A 349 4.55 5.72 -13.02
N ALA A 350 3.62 6.68 -13.08
CA ALA A 350 3.94 8.10 -12.99
C ALA A 350 4.58 8.47 -11.64
N GLU A 351 4.07 7.92 -10.54
CA GLU A 351 4.61 8.13 -9.19
C GLU A 351 6.05 7.60 -9.09
N ARG A 352 6.31 6.38 -9.56
CA ARG A 352 7.67 5.82 -9.62
C ARG A 352 8.62 6.65 -10.46
N GLU A 353 8.16 7.13 -11.61
CA GLU A 353 8.95 7.99 -12.49
C GLU A 353 9.23 9.37 -11.86
N SER A 354 8.31 9.90 -11.05
CA SER A 354 8.51 11.12 -10.27
C SER A 354 9.56 10.93 -9.18
N VAL A 355 9.50 9.81 -8.44
CA VAL A 355 10.53 9.44 -7.46
C VAL A 355 11.90 9.36 -8.11
N LYS A 356 12.05 8.61 -9.22
CA LYS A 356 13.32 8.51 -9.95
C LYS A 356 13.86 9.86 -10.42
N TYR A 357 12.97 10.73 -10.91
CA TYR A 357 13.36 12.08 -11.31
C TYR A 357 13.91 12.88 -10.12
N LYS A 358 13.24 12.84 -8.97
CA LYS A 358 13.68 13.53 -7.76
C LYS A 358 14.93 12.91 -7.13
N GLN A 359 15.15 11.60 -7.25
CA GLN A 359 16.43 10.99 -6.89
C GLN A 359 17.58 11.49 -7.77
N ALA A 360 17.37 11.55 -9.10
CA ALA A 360 18.35 12.09 -10.02
C ALA A 360 18.64 13.57 -9.71
N GLU A 361 17.60 14.38 -9.49
CA GLU A 361 17.73 15.79 -9.11
C GLU A 361 18.51 15.94 -7.80
N PHE A 362 18.22 15.12 -6.80
CA PHE A 362 18.93 15.09 -5.52
C PHE A 362 20.42 14.73 -5.66
N LEU A 363 20.84 13.96 -6.68
CA LEU A 363 22.24 13.59 -6.87
C LEU A 363 23.05 14.59 -7.72
N LEU A 364 22.43 15.62 -8.31
CA LEU A 364 23.13 16.55 -9.20
C LEU A 364 24.28 17.29 -8.53
N ASP A 365 24.11 17.71 -7.28
CA ASP A 365 25.12 18.40 -6.47
C ASP A 365 26.10 17.42 -5.79
N LYS A 366 25.93 16.11 -6.01
CA LYS A 366 26.74 15.03 -5.44
C LYS A 366 27.66 14.35 -6.45
N ILE A 367 27.73 14.86 -7.69
CA ILE A 367 28.66 14.36 -8.71
C ILE A 367 30.09 14.47 -8.18
N GLY A 368 30.84 13.37 -8.29
CA GLY A 368 32.20 13.22 -7.77
C GLY A 368 32.29 12.77 -6.31
N GLN A 369 31.19 12.77 -5.56
CA GLN A 369 31.16 12.28 -4.18
C GLN A 369 31.07 10.74 -4.13
N GLU A 370 31.62 10.17 -3.05
CA GLU A 370 31.66 8.73 -2.80
C GLU A 370 30.57 8.32 -1.81
N PHE A 371 29.98 7.16 -2.03
CA PHE A 371 28.94 6.60 -1.18
C PHE A 371 29.11 5.10 -1.04
N ASP A 372 28.71 4.57 0.10
CA ASP A 372 28.46 3.15 0.26
C ASP A 372 27.11 2.80 -0.34
N GLY A 373 27.05 1.66 -1.04
CA GLY A 373 25.86 1.17 -1.68
C GLY A 373 25.73 -0.35 -1.56
N LEU A 374 24.54 -0.83 -1.86
CA LEU A 374 24.25 -2.25 -1.99
C LEU A 374 23.90 -2.55 -3.43
N ILE A 375 24.40 -3.66 -3.98
CA ILE A 375 23.99 -4.09 -5.32
C ILE A 375 22.50 -4.45 -5.28
N SER A 376 21.66 -3.66 -5.95
CA SER A 376 20.20 -3.81 -6.01
C SER A 376 19.73 -4.59 -7.23
N GLY A 377 20.62 -4.78 -8.21
CA GLY A 377 20.32 -5.52 -9.43
C GLY A 377 21.58 -5.79 -10.24
N VAL A 378 21.54 -6.83 -11.08
CA VAL A 378 22.55 -7.07 -12.11
C VAL A 378 21.88 -7.30 -13.45
N SER A 379 22.55 -6.90 -14.52
CA SER A 379 22.08 -7.10 -15.88
C SER A 379 23.25 -7.17 -16.86
N LYS A 380 22.98 -7.52 -18.11
CA LYS A 380 23.99 -7.54 -19.18
C LYS A 380 24.60 -6.16 -19.47
N TRP A 381 23.98 -5.09 -18.98
CA TRP A 381 24.42 -3.71 -19.19
C TRP A 381 25.30 -3.20 -18.05
N GLY A 382 25.09 -3.70 -16.84
CA GLY A 382 25.67 -3.10 -15.64
C GLY A 382 25.15 -3.70 -14.35
N ILE A 383 25.79 -3.25 -13.26
CA ILE A 383 25.46 -3.52 -11.88
C ILE A 383 24.69 -2.30 -11.37
N TYR A 384 23.46 -2.52 -10.90
CA TYR A 384 22.66 -1.50 -10.24
C TYR A 384 23.03 -1.45 -8.76
N VAL A 385 23.30 -0.26 -8.25
CA VAL A 385 23.70 -0.02 -6.88
C VAL A 385 22.74 0.99 -6.27
N GLU A 386 22.15 0.62 -5.14
CA GLU A 386 21.33 1.49 -4.31
C GLU A 386 22.20 2.09 -3.20
N ILE A 387 22.27 3.42 -3.13
CA ILE A 387 23.05 4.13 -2.11
C ILE A 387 22.41 3.95 -0.73
N VAL A 388 23.22 3.60 0.26
CA VAL A 388 22.79 3.46 1.66
C VAL A 388 22.33 4.81 2.21
N GLY A 389 21.20 4.82 2.91
CA GLY A 389 20.64 6.00 3.58
C GLY A 389 19.69 6.85 2.73
N ASN A 390 19.99 7.08 1.44
CA ASN A 390 19.11 7.86 0.56
C ASN A 390 18.37 7.02 -0.50
N LYS A 391 18.72 5.74 -0.67
CA LYS A 391 18.04 4.80 -1.57
C LYS A 391 18.05 5.21 -3.05
N CYS A 392 18.89 6.16 -3.44
CA CYS A 392 19.09 6.51 -4.85
C CYS A 392 19.75 5.34 -5.57
N GLU A 393 19.15 4.88 -6.66
CA GLU A 393 19.66 3.75 -7.45
C GLU A 393 20.31 4.24 -8.74
N GLY A 394 21.56 3.87 -8.96
CA GLY A 394 22.30 4.14 -10.19
C GLY A 394 22.96 2.90 -10.75
N MET A 395 23.54 3.01 -11.93
CA MET A 395 24.16 1.88 -12.63
C MET A 395 25.66 2.11 -12.83
N VAL A 396 26.46 1.12 -12.42
CA VAL A 396 27.83 0.94 -12.86
C VAL A 396 27.80 0.12 -14.14
N ARG A 397 28.29 0.67 -15.25
CA ARG A 397 28.38 -0.08 -16.51
C ARG A 397 29.47 -1.13 -16.43
N LEU A 398 29.22 -2.33 -16.94
CA LEU A 398 30.25 -3.38 -17.00
C LEU A 398 31.47 -2.95 -17.82
N GLN A 399 31.26 -2.10 -18.84
CA GLN A 399 32.33 -1.56 -19.68
C GLN A 399 33.22 -0.55 -18.96
N ASP A 400 32.75 0.02 -17.84
CA ASP A 400 33.51 0.97 -17.03
C ASP A 400 34.40 0.24 -16.00
N LEU A 401 34.29 -1.09 -15.86
CA LEU A 401 35.15 -1.94 -15.02
C LEU A 401 36.39 -2.35 -15.82
N GLU A 402 37.52 -1.69 -15.60
CA GLU A 402 38.75 -1.90 -16.38
C GLU A 402 39.64 -3.06 -15.87
N ASP A 403 39.33 -3.60 -14.69
CA ASP A 403 40.10 -4.63 -14.00
C ASP A 403 39.90 -6.04 -14.57
N ASP A 404 38.74 -6.34 -15.17
CA ASP A 404 38.45 -7.65 -15.76
C ASP A 404 37.41 -7.57 -16.91
N PHE A 405 37.22 -8.67 -17.62
CA PHE A 405 36.08 -8.87 -18.51
C PHE A 405 34.94 -9.57 -17.76
N TYR A 406 33.88 -8.84 -17.50
CA TYR A 406 32.74 -9.28 -16.70
C TYR A 406 31.61 -9.88 -17.55
N TYR A 407 31.07 -11.03 -17.13
CA TYR A 407 29.87 -11.64 -17.72
C TYR A 407 28.78 -11.84 -16.67
N LEU A 408 27.52 -11.84 -17.13
CA LEU A 408 26.35 -12.03 -16.29
C LEU A 408 26.07 -13.52 -16.07
N ASP A 409 25.88 -13.90 -14.81
CA ASP A 409 25.33 -15.17 -14.38
C ASP A 409 23.91 -14.90 -13.84
N GLU A 410 22.94 -14.98 -14.75
CA GLU A 410 21.52 -14.64 -14.47
C GLU A 410 20.94 -15.55 -13.38
N ASP A 411 21.28 -16.83 -13.38
CA ASP A 411 20.74 -17.85 -12.48
C ASP A 411 21.18 -17.64 -11.01
N ASN A 412 22.27 -16.90 -10.82
CA ASN A 412 22.84 -16.61 -9.50
C ASN A 412 22.80 -15.11 -9.15
N TYR A 413 22.16 -14.28 -9.98
CA TYR A 413 22.06 -12.82 -9.78
C TYR A 413 23.42 -12.16 -9.49
N GLN A 414 24.44 -12.56 -10.25
CA GLN A 414 25.80 -12.06 -10.07
C GLN A 414 26.49 -11.76 -11.40
N VAL A 415 27.53 -10.93 -11.33
CA VAL A 415 28.45 -10.68 -12.44
C VAL A 415 29.83 -11.18 -12.04
N ILE A 416 30.49 -11.91 -12.94
CA ILE A 416 31.76 -12.59 -12.65
C ILE A 416 32.84 -12.12 -13.63
N GLY A 417 34.00 -11.75 -13.10
CA GLY A 417 35.20 -11.44 -13.86
C GLY A 417 35.84 -12.71 -14.43
N SER A 418 36.12 -12.71 -15.73
CA SER A 418 36.59 -13.90 -16.46
C SER A 418 38.05 -14.27 -16.15
N ARG A 419 38.90 -13.30 -15.80
CA ARG A 419 40.33 -13.51 -15.57
C ARG A 419 40.67 -13.70 -14.10
N HIS A 420 40.09 -12.86 -13.25
CA HIS A 420 40.40 -12.77 -11.82
C HIS A 420 39.34 -13.46 -10.96
N GLY A 421 38.18 -13.77 -11.53
CA GLY A 421 37.10 -14.47 -10.82
C GLY A 421 36.38 -13.61 -9.79
N GLN A 422 36.61 -12.29 -9.78
CA GLN A 422 35.90 -11.35 -8.90
C GLN A 422 34.40 -11.46 -9.15
N GLN A 423 33.62 -11.50 -8.07
CA GLN A 423 32.17 -11.67 -8.14
C GLN A 423 31.50 -10.44 -7.52
N TYR A 424 30.51 -9.91 -8.22
CA TYR A 424 29.60 -8.88 -7.73
C TYR A 424 28.20 -9.48 -7.70
N LYS A 425 27.70 -9.76 -6.51
CA LYS A 425 26.42 -10.43 -6.29
C LYS A 425 25.39 -9.42 -5.82
N LEU A 426 24.14 -9.70 -6.14
CA LEU A 426 23.01 -9.00 -5.56
C LEU A 426 23.10 -9.00 -4.03
N GLY A 427 22.98 -7.81 -3.42
CA GLY A 427 23.12 -7.59 -1.97
C GLY A 427 24.54 -7.29 -1.48
N ASP A 428 25.58 -7.46 -2.31
CA ASP A 428 26.95 -7.13 -1.88
C ASP A 428 27.09 -5.64 -1.57
N GLN A 429 27.85 -5.33 -0.52
CA GLN A 429 28.22 -3.96 -0.19
C GLN A 429 29.39 -3.53 -1.06
N VAL A 430 29.23 -2.37 -1.69
CA VAL A 430 30.22 -1.77 -2.59
C VAL A 430 30.36 -0.29 -2.29
N SER A 431 31.51 0.29 -2.60
CA SER A 431 31.69 1.73 -2.59
C SER A 431 31.65 2.25 -4.02
N ILE A 432 30.90 3.33 -4.25
CA ILE A 432 30.72 3.94 -5.56
C ILE A 432 31.02 5.43 -5.51
N ARG A 433 31.33 6.01 -6.68
CA ARG A 433 31.36 7.45 -6.91
C ARG A 433 30.27 7.85 -7.88
N VAL A 434 29.57 8.95 -7.60
CA VAL A 434 28.58 9.50 -8.55
C VAL A 434 29.32 10.06 -9.76
N LYS A 435 29.21 9.38 -10.90
CA LYS A 435 29.96 9.73 -12.13
C LYS A 435 29.24 10.76 -12.96
N LYS A 436 27.95 10.53 -13.24
CA LYS A 436 27.15 11.41 -14.09
C LYS A 436 25.67 11.25 -13.79
N ILE A 437 24.92 12.34 -13.89
CA ILE A 437 23.47 12.36 -13.77
C ILE A 437 22.87 12.90 -15.07
N ASP A 438 21.89 12.20 -15.63
CA ASP A 438 21.07 12.67 -16.74
C ASP A 438 19.60 12.78 -16.27
N LEU A 439 19.19 14.01 -15.94
CA LEU A 439 17.83 14.31 -15.50
C LEU A 439 16.77 13.94 -16.55
N SER A 440 17.06 14.17 -17.83
CA SER A 440 16.08 13.95 -18.90
C SER A 440 15.73 12.47 -19.05
N ARG A 441 16.74 11.62 -18.86
CA ARG A 441 16.60 10.16 -18.88
C ARG A 441 16.33 9.56 -17.50
N LYS A 442 16.43 10.37 -16.44
CA LYS A 442 16.35 9.93 -15.03
C LYS A 442 17.38 8.84 -14.73
N GLN A 443 18.56 8.97 -15.34
CA GLN A 443 19.65 8.01 -15.25
C GLN A 443 20.74 8.54 -14.32
N MET A 444 21.19 7.67 -13.43
CA MET A 444 22.27 7.91 -12.49
C MET A 444 23.38 6.93 -12.84
N ASP A 445 24.50 7.42 -13.36
CA ASP A 445 25.68 6.62 -13.68
C ASP A 445 26.65 6.69 -12.51
N PHE A 446 27.10 5.52 -12.05
CA PHE A 446 28.07 5.38 -10.99
C PHE A 446 29.38 4.78 -11.51
N GLU A 447 30.45 5.02 -10.77
CA GLU A 447 31.76 4.40 -10.93
C GLU A 447 32.00 3.49 -9.72
N MET A 448 32.43 2.26 -9.95
CA MET A 448 32.81 1.34 -8.86
C MET A 448 34.18 1.74 -8.30
N LEU A 449 34.30 1.81 -6.98
CA LEU A 449 35.58 2.00 -6.31
C LEU A 449 36.12 0.61 -5.96
N ILE A 450 37.25 0.24 -6.59
CA ILE A 450 37.90 -1.06 -6.49
C ILE A 450 39.09 -0.98 -5.53
#